data_AF-A0A521KDI0-F1
#
_entry.id   AF-A0A521KDI0-F1
#
_cell.length_a   1.000
_cell.length_b   1.000
_cell.length_c   1.000
_cell.angle_alpha   90.00
_cell.angle_beta   90.00
_cell.angle_gamma   90.00
#
_symmetry.space_group_name_H-M   'P 1'
#
loop_
_entity.id
_entity.type
_entity.pdbx_description
1 polymer ?
#
loop_
_entity_poly.entity_id
_entity_poly.type
_entity_poly.pdbx_seq_one_letter_code
_entity_poly.pdbx_strand_id
1 'polypeptide(L)'
;MIPLHHFAALILTCLFAAGCGGSSDPRELVNAGNTELGSGNHKAALDKFVDAQTALAGKTDDPLYHAAKLGAIDARIKLDAKTAAGEFLEYAKTAPSKVRDSDFIDISGKLASANATPEALRVVKAGAETYAASEKMKAQEQRIVELAKQRAAAGDEGTKSALAGLGYLGGK
;
A
#
# COMPACT_ATOMS: atom_id res chain seq x y z
N MET A 1 -19.61 -57.87 -31.70
CA MET A 1 -21.05 -57.73 -31.48
C MET A 1 -21.25 -57.06 -30.11
N ILE A 2 -22.04 -55.99 -30.09
CA ILE A 2 -22.35 -55.02 -29.01
C ILE A 2 -23.35 -55.66 -28.00
N PRO A 3 -23.32 -55.36 -26.68
CA PRO A 3 -24.02 -54.21 -26.04
C PRO A 3 -23.19 -53.52 -24.93
N LEU A 4 -22.97 -52.19 -24.89
CA LEU A 4 -23.88 -51.06 -24.66
C LEU A 4 -24.93 -51.36 -23.57
N HIS A 5 -24.76 -50.86 -22.33
CA HIS A 5 -25.81 -50.39 -21.39
C HIS A 5 -25.20 -49.98 -20.03
N HIS A 6 -25.81 -48.98 -19.36
CA HIS A 6 -25.56 -48.39 -18.02
C HIS A 6 -24.54 -47.24 -18.02
N PHE A 7 -24.87 -45.94 -18.07
CA PHE A 7 -25.89 -45.15 -17.36
C PHE A 7 -25.78 -45.23 -15.82
N ALA A 8 -24.90 -44.40 -15.24
CA ALA A 8 -24.97 -43.87 -13.87
C ALA A 8 -23.89 -42.77 -13.75
N ALA A 9 -24.20 -41.49 -13.95
CA ALA A 9 -24.69 -40.58 -12.91
C ALA A 9 -23.81 -40.59 -11.64
N LEU A 10 -22.72 -39.81 -11.64
CA LEU A 10 -22.15 -39.27 -10.40
C LEU A 10 -22.04 -37.75 -10.52
N ILE A 11 -23.16 -37.12 -10.13
CA ILE A 11 -23.26 -35.74 -9.70
C ILE A 11 -22.45 -35.61 -8.41
N LEU A 12 -21.25 -35.04 -8.47
CA LEU A 12 -20.44 -34.67 -7.30
C LEU A 12 -19.33 -33.72 -7.80
N THR A 13 -19.42 -32.39 -7.76
CA THR A 13 -19.29 -31.60 -6.52
C THR A 13 -19.60 -30.13 -6.85
N CYS A 14 -20.83 -29.68 -6.64
CA CYS A 14 -21.20 -28.27 -6.59
C CYS A 14 -21.03 -27.74 -5.16
N LEU A 15 -19.79 -27.45 -4.73
CA LEU A 15 -19.52 -26.99 -3.35
C LEU A 15 -18.33 -26.02 -3.24
N PHE A 16 -18.29 -25.00 -4.09
CA PHE A 16 -17.51 -23.78 -3.85
C PHE A 16 -18.39 -22.52 -3.86
N ALA A 17 -19.60 -22.62 -3.31
CA ALA A 17 -20.42 -21.45 -2.96
C ALA A 17 -20.43 -21.19 -1.44
N ALA A 18 -19.35 -21.56 -0.73
CA ALA A 18 -19.13 -21.18 0.65
C ALA A 18 -18.19 -19.96 0.65
N GLY A 19 -18.70 -18.76 0.93
CA GLY A 19 -17.86 -17.63 1.29
C GLY A 19 -18.33 -16.21 0.98
N CYS A 20 -19.49 -15.98 0.34
CA CYS A 20 -20.03 -14.62 0.19
C CYS A 20 -20.75 -14.10 1.45
N GLY A 21 -20.39 -14.61 2.63
CA GLY A 21 -20.86 -14.15 3.95
C GLY A 21 -19.78 -13.36 4.68
N GLY A 22 -18.95 -12.62 3.95
CA GLY A 22 -18.04 -11.65 4.56
C GLY A 22 -18.87 -10.56 5.23
N SER A 23 -18.52 -10.22 6.47
CA SER A 23 -19.18 -9.13 7.17
C SER A 23 -19.15 -7.85 6.34
N SER A 24 -20.29 -7.19 6.21
CA SER A 24 -20.38 -5.86 5.62
C SER A 24 -20.01 -4.76 6.61
N ASP A 25 -19.68 -5.11 7.85
CA ASP A 25 -19.25 -4.14 8.86
C ASP A 25 -17.82 -3.65 8.55
N PRO A 26 -17.61 -2.33 8.33
CA PRO A 26 -16.31 -1.82 7.96
C PRO A 26 -15.20 -2.08 8.98
N ARG A 27 -15.53 -2.17 10.28
CA ARG A 27 -14.53 -2.42 11.31
C ARG A 27 -14.06 -3.87 11.25
N GLU A 28 -14.98 -4.82 11.07
CA GLU A 28 -14.62 -6.23 10.88
C GLU A 28 -13.77 -6.42 9.62
N LEU A 29 -14.08 -5.71 8.53
CA LEU A 29 -13.27 -5.72 7.31
C LEU A 29 -11.86 -5.15 7.52
N VAL A 30 -11.71 -4.03 8.24
CA VAL A 30 -10.39 -3.48 8.59
C VAL A 30 -9.60 -4.45 9.47
N ASN A 31 -10.24 -5.08 10.46
CA ASN A 31 -9.59 -6.07 11.33
C ASN A 31 -9.13 -7.30 10.54
N ALA A 32 -9.96 -7.79 9.61
CA ALA A 32 -9.59 -8.87 8.72
C ALA A 32 -8.42 -8.47 7.82
N GLY A 33 -8.45 -7.26 7.24
CA GLY A 33 -7.34 -6.73 6.45
C GLY A 33 -6.02 -6.67 7.22
N ASN A 34 -6.05 -6.22 8.47
CA ASN A 34 -4.87 -6.22 9.34
C ASN A 34 -4.36 -7.64 9.65
N THR A 35 -5.27 -8.59 9.84
CA THR A 35 -4.92 -9.99 10.08
C THR A 35 -4.21 -10.60 8.86
N GLU A 36 -4.75 -10.39 7.66
CA GLU A 36 -4.13 -10.83 6.41
C GLU A 36 -2.80 -10.11 6.13
N LEU A 37 -2.69 -8.82 6.50
CA LEU A 37 -1.43 -8.08 6.37
C LEU A 37 -0.34 -8.69 7.27
N GLY A 38 -0.68 -9.02 8.51
CA GLY A 38 0.21 -9.65 9.48
C GLY A 38 0.63 -11.08 9.11
N SER A 39 -0.20 -11.80 8.34
CA SER A 39 0.14 -13.14 7.83
C SER A 39 0.99 -13.12 6.54
N GLY A 40 1.23 -11.94 5.97
CA GLY A 40 1.92 -11.78 4.69
C GLY A 40 1.04 -11.99 3.45
N ASN A 41 -0.27 -12.20 3.63
CA ASN A 41 -1.22 -12.33 2.53
C ASN A 41 -1.68 -10.95 2.02
N HIS A 42 -0.75 -10.23 1.40
CA HIS A 42 -0.95 -8.84 0.98
C HIS A 42 -2.11 -8.65 0.00
N LYS A 43 -2.40 -9.65 -0.85
CA LYS A 43 -3.54 -9.57 -1.79
C LYS A 43 -4.87 -9.63 -1.05
N ALA A 44 -5.04 -10.59 -0.13
CA ALA A 44 -6.26 -10.68 0.65
C ALA A 44 -6.43 -9.47 1.57
N ALA A 45 -5.34 -8.97 2.15
CA ALA A 45 -5.35 -7.74 2.95
C ALA A 45 -5.88 -6.55 2.13
N LEU A 46 -5.35 -6.36 0.92
CA LEU A 46 -5.81 -5.30 0.01
C LEU A 46 -7.30 -5.42 -0.30
N ASP A 47 -7.78 -6.63 -0.61
CA ASP A 47 -9.19 -6.86 -0.91
C ASP A 47 -10.09 -6.47 0.28
N LYS A 48 -9.71 -6.86 1.51
CA LYS A 48 -10.46 -6.48 2.72
C LYS A 48 -10.49 -4.98 2.99
N PHE A 49 -9.37 -4.29 2.78
CA PHE A 49 -9.34 -2.84 2.95
C PHE A 49 -10.11 -2.08 1.85
N VAL A 50 -10.18 -2.61 0.63
CA VAL A 50 -11.00 -2.05 -0.45
C VAL A 50 -12.48 -2.29 -0.17
N ASP A 51 -12.86 -3.46 0.32
CA ASP A 51 -14.22 -3.75 0.76
C ASP A 51 -14.64 -2.81 1.90
N ALA A 52 -13.75 -2.57 2.88
CA ALA A 52 -14.01 -1.63 3.97
C ALA A 52 -14.22 -0.19 3.45
N GLN A 53 -13.40 0.27 2.50
CA GLN A 53 -13.57 1.57 1.85
C GLN A 53 -14.91 1.66 1.11
N THR A 54 -15.32 0.60 0.43
CA THR A 54 -16.61 0.51 -0.27
C THR A 54 -17.79 0.59 0.71
N ALA A 55 -17.72 -0.14 1.83
CA ALA A 55 -18.74 -0.10 2.88
C ALA A 55 -18.83 1.26 3.60
N LEU A 56 -17.75 2.05 3.53
CA LEU A 56 -17.65 3.42 4.05
C LEU A 56 -17.86 4.49 2.96
N ALA A 57 -18.30 4.12 1.76
CA ALA A 57 -18.56 5.09 0.70
C ALA A 57 -19.53 6.18 1.19
N GLY A 58 -19.11 7.44 1.06
CA GLY A 58 -19.85 8.62 1.58
C GLY A 58 -19.55 9.00 3.03
N LYS A 59 -18.73 8.24 3.76
CA LYS A 59 -18.26 8.53 5.13
C LYS A 59 -16.74 8.72 5.18
N THR A 60 -16.19 9.49 4.25
CA THR A 60 -14.73 9.68 4.10
C THR A 60 -14.08 10.38 5.30
N ASP A 61 -14.88 11.03 6.15
CA ASP A 61 -14.43 11.64 7.39
C ASP A 61 -14.30 10.65 8.56
N ASP A 62 -14.86 9.45 8.43
CA ASP A 62 -14.80 8.39 9.45
C ASP A 62 -13.33 7.95 9.66
N PRO A 63 -12.85 7.85 10.91
CA PRO A 63 -11.51 7.34 11.20
C PRO A 63 -11.23 5.95 10.61
N LEU A 64 -12.25 5.09 10.46
CA LEU A 64 -12.12 3.79 9.83
C LEU A 64 -11.83 3.90 8.33
N TYR A 65 -12.31 4.96 7.65
CA TYR A 65 -12.02 5.16 6.24
C TYR A 65 -10.53 5.48 6.05
N HIS A 66 -9.97 6.33 6.91
CA HIS A 66 -8.53 6.61 6.92
C HIS A 66 -7.70 5.36 7.21
N ALA A 67 -8.08 4.58 8.23
CA ALA A 67 -7.41 3.32 8.56
C ALA A 67 -7.45 2.32 7.39
N ALA A 68 -8.61 2.15 6.75
CA ALA A 68 -8.76 1.30 5.58
C ALA A 68 -7.92 1.79 4.39
N LYS A 69 -7.84 3.11 4.18
CA LYS A 69 -7.05 3.71 3.09
C LYS A 69 -5.56 3.45 3.28
N LEU A 70 -5.03 3.72 4.47
CA LEU A 70 -3.61 3.45 4.78
C LEU A 70 -3.30 1.96 4.77
N GLY A 71 -4.20 1.10 5.27
CA GLY A 71 -4.04 -0.35 5.20
C GLY A 71 -3.98 -0.88 3.77
N ALA A 72 -4.84 -0.37 2.87
CA ALA A 72 -4.80 -0.73 1.45
C ALA A 72 -3.48 -0.29 0.78
N ILE A 73 -2.98 0.90 1.13
CA ILE A 73 -1.68 1.38 0.63
C ILE A 73 -0.55 0.49 1.14
N ASP A 74 -0.53 0.13 2.42
CA ASP A 74 0.49 -0.74 3.02
C ASP A 74 0.52 -2.12 2.35
N ALA A 75 -0.64 -2.77 2.21
CA ALA A 75 -0.76 -4.02 1.47
C ALA A 75 -0.23 -3.88 0.03
N ARG A 76 -0.52 -2.75 -0.62
CA ARG A 76 -0.10 -2.49 -1.99
C ARG A 76 1.38 -2.21 -2.13
N ILE A 77 2.08 -1.68 -1.12
CA ILE A 77 3.54 -1.51 -1.16
C ILE A 77 4.23 -2.84 -1.50
N LYS A 78 3.68 -3.96 -1.03
CA LYS A 78 4.22 -5.31 -1.27
C LYS A 78 3.84 -5.91 -2.62
N LEU A 79 2.82 -5.38 -3.28
CA LEU A 79 2.30 -5.89 -4.55
C LEU A 79 2.73 -5.01 -5.74
N ASP A 80 2.65 -3.69 -5.57
CA ASP A 80 2.96 -2.65 -6.54
C ASP A 80 3.27 -1.34 -5.81
N ALA A 81 4.55 -1.17 -5.45
CA ALA A 81 5.03 -0.01 -4.72
C ALA A 81 4.81 1.32 -5.47
N LYS A 82 4.89 1.31 -6.80
CA LYS A 82 4.72 2.50 -7.63
C LYS A 82 3.29 3.01 -7.53
N THR A 83 2.32 2.11 -7.69
CA THR A 83 0.90 2.46 -7.53
C THR A 83 0.59 2.88 -6.09
N ALA A 84 1.12 2.17 -5.09
CA ALA A 84 0.93 2.52 -3.68
C ALA A 84 1.40 3.94 -3.35
N ALA A 85 2.59 4.32 -3.80
CA ALA A 85 3.10 5.68 -3.61
C ALA A 85 2.25 6.73 -4.34
N GLY A 86 1.74 6.40 -5.54
CA GLY A 86 0.83 7.27 -6.29
C GLY A 86 -0.46 7.55 -5.53
N GLU A 87 -1.10 6.49 -5.05
CA GLU A 87 -2.34 6.60 -4.29
C GLU A 87 -2.17 7.30 -2.95
N PHE A 88 -1.07 7.05 -2.24
CA PHE A 88 -0.80 7.75 -0.98
C PHE A 88 -0.68 9.26 -1.20
N LEU A 89 0.08 9.68 -2.22
CA LEU A 89 0.25 11.11 -2.50
C LEU A 89 -1.04 11.77 -2.97
N GLU A 90 -1.85 11.08 -3.77
CA GLU A 90 -3.17 11.58 -4.15
C GLU A 90 -4.10 11.67 -2.93
N TYR A 91 -4.04 10.69 -2.02
CA TYR A 91 -4.81 10.73 -0.79
C TYR A 91 -4.37 11.87 0.13
N ALA A 92 -3.07 12.11 0.29
CA ALA A 92 -2.54 13.23 1.05
C ALA A 92 -2.97 14.58 0.47
N LYS A 93 -3.03 14.70 -0.87
CA LYS A 93 -3.50 15.89 -1.56
C LYS A 93 -5.00 16.13 -1.40
N THR A 94 -5.81 15.07 -1.47
CA THR A 94 -7.28 15.17 -1.43
C THR A 94 -7.85 15.18 0.00
N ALA A 95 -7.11 14.68 0.99
CA ALA A 95 -7.49 14.66 2.40
C ALA A 95 -6.36 15.19 3.32
N PRO A 96 -5.89 16.44 3.11
CA PRO A 96 -4.69 16.96 3.80
C PRO A 96 -4.86 17.09 5.32
N SER A 97 -6.09 17.22 5.83
CA SER A 97 -6.38 17.27 7.27
C SER A 97 -6.36 15.89 7.94
N LYS A 98 -6.40 14.80 7.17
CA LYS A 98 -6.40 13.42 7.66
C LYS A 98 -5.00 12.81 7.65
N VAL A 99 -4.16 13.23 6.72
CA VAL A 99 -2.77 12.76 6.62
C VAL A 99 -1.90 13.62 7.52
N ARG A 100 -0.99 12.97 8.24
CA ARG A 100 -0.01 13.61 9.15
C ARG A 100 1.40 13.31 8.70
N ASP A 101 2.37 14.02 9.27
CA ASP A 101 3.79 13.75 9.04
C ASP A 101 4.17 12.30 9.38
N SER A 102 3.56 11.71 10.42
CA SER A 102 3.73 10.30 10.78
C SER A 102 3.41 9.33 9.63
N ASP A 103 2.43 9.66 8.81
CA ASP A 103 1.95 8.74 7.75
C ASP A 103 2.92 8.79 6.57
N PHE A 104 3.44 9.97 6.23
CA PHE A 104 4.54 10.12 5.27
C PHE A 104 5.81 9.38 5.73
N ILE A 105 6.15 9.46 7.02
CA ILE A 105 7.30 8.76 7.60
C ILE A 105 7.12 7.24 7.50
N ASP A 106 5.94 6.73 7.87
CA ASP A 106 5.63 5.30 7.83
C ASP A 106 5.66 4.77 6.40
N ILE A 107 4.92 5.41 5.48
CA ILE A 107 4.83 4.95 4.08
C ILE A 107 6.17 5.04 3.36
N SER A 108 6.94 6.13 3.52
CA SER A 108 8.29 6.22 2.94
C SER A 108 9.23 5.15 3.49
N GLY A 109 9.14 4.84 4.80
CA GLY A 109 9.93 3.80 5.45
C GLY A 109 9.58 2.40 4.93
N LYS A 110 8.29 2.10 4.75
CA LYS A 110 7.79 0.84 4.20
C LYS A 110 8.20 0.65 2.75
N LEU A 111 8.07 1.68 1.91
CA LEU A 111 8.55 1.66 0.52
C LEU A 111 10.05 1.37 0.44
N ALA A 112 10.87 2.06 1.25
CA ALA A 112 12.31 1.84 1.29
C ALA A 112 12.66 0.40 1.70
N SER A 113 11.95 -0.14 2.70
CA SER A 113 12.10 -1.52 3.20
C SER A 113 11.63 -2.56 2.17
N ALA A 114 10.75 -2.18 1.25
CA ALA A 114 10.32 -3.00 0.11
C ALA A 114 11.25 -2.87 -1.12
N ASN A 115 12.43 -2.26 -0.95
CA ASN A 115 13.38 -1.95 -2.02
C ASN A 115 12.87 -0.99 -3.10
N ALA A 116 11.76 -0.28 -2.84
CA ALA A 116 11.19 0.74 -3.71
C ALA A 116 11.72 2.13 -3.35
N THR A 117 13.04 2.32 -3.46
CA THR A 117 13.69 3.59 -3.07
C THR A 117 13.25 4.79 -3.90
N PRO A 118 13.10 4.72 -5.24
CA PRO A 118 12.59 5.84 -6.02
C PRO A 118 11.23 6.34 -5.51
N GLU A 119 10.34 5.42 -5.17
CA GLU A 119 9.02 5.71 -4.61
C GLU A 119 9.13 6.28 -3.20
N ALA A 120 10.00 5.72 -2.35
CA ALA A 120 10.26 6.23 -1.01
C ALA A 120 10.77 7.68 -1.02
N LEU A 121 11.70 8.00 -1.94
CA LEU A 121 12.20 9.36 -2.17
C LEU A 121 11.08 10.32 -2.54
N ARG A 122 10.20 9.91 -3.47
CA ARG A 122 9.08 10.74 -3.91
C ARG A 122 8.12 11.03 -2.75
N VAL A 123 7.80 10.02 -1.94
CA VAL A 123 6.90 10.18 -0.78
C VAL A 123 7.54 11.05 0.30
N VAL A 124 8.78 10.76 0.70
CA VAL A 124 9.42 11.52 1.78
C VAL A 124 9.66 12.98 1.38
N LYS A 125 9.94 13.26 0.10
CA LYS A 125 10.12 14.61 -0.39
C LYS A 125 8.85 15.44 -0.30
N ALA A 126 7.74 14.88 -0.78
CA ALA A 126 6.42 15.52 -0.65
C ALA A 126 6.05 15.74 0.83
N GLY A 127 6.41 14.81 1.72
CA GLY A 127 6.24 14.96 3.16
C GLY A 127 7.07 16.10 3.75
N ALA A 128 8.34 16.22 3.38
CA ALA A 128 9.23 17.28 3.83
C ALA A 128 8.79 18.67 3.35
N GLU A 129 8.22 18.76 2.14
CA GLU A 129 7.63 20.00 1.62
C GLU A 129 6.35 20.37 2.37
N THR A 130 5.48 19.39 2.63
CA THR A 130 4.20 19.60 3.33
C THR A 130 4.40 19.95 4.81
N TYR A 131 5.37 19.31 5.47
CA TYR A 131 5.66 19.45 6.90
C TYR A 131 7.07 19.98 7.15
N ALA A 132 7.43 21.10 6.50
CA ALA A 132 8.76 21.70 6.56
C ALA A 132 9.24 22.06 7.99
N ALA A 133 8.33 22.26 8.93
CA ALA A 133 8.62 22.52 10.34
C ALA A 133 8.80 21.23 11.19
N SER A 134 8.48 20.04 10.65
CA SER A 134 8.62 18.78 11.39
C SER A 134 10.07 18.29 11.36
N GLU A 135 10.74 18.35 12.51
CA GLU A 135 12.08 17.80 12.68
C GLU A 135 12.13 16.29 12.42
N LYS A 136 11.04 15.56 12.72
CA LYS A 136 10.93 14.13 12.42
C LYS A 136 10.91 13.88 10.91
N MET A 137 10.21 14.73 10.17
CA MET A 137 10.16 14.64 8.71
C MET A 137 11.52 14.93 8.08
N LYS A 138 12.24 15.96 8.55
CA LYS A 138 13.61 16.26 8.10
C LYS A 138 14.56 15.10 8.35
N ALA A 139 14.52 14.50 9.54
CA ALA A 139 15.34 13.35 9.87
C ALA A 139 15.03 12.14 8.97
N GLN A 140 13.75 11.91 8.66
CA GLN A 140 13.36 10.85 7.74
C GLN A 140 13.81 11.13 6.31
N GLU A 141 13.68 12.36 5.81
CA GLU A 141 14.17 12.75 4.48
C GLU A 141 15.67 12.47 4.36
N GLN A 142 16.47 12.90 5.34
CA GLN A 142 17.91 12.63 5.38
C GLN A 142 18.20 11.13 5.34
N ARG A 143 17.50 10.33 6.15
CA ARG A 143 17.67 8.87 6.18
C ARG A 143 17.40 8.20 4.83
N ILE A 144 16.30 8.59 4.17
CA ILE A 144 15.91 8.01 2.87
C ILE A 144 16.86 8.49 1.76
N VAL A 145 17.28 9.76 1.77
CA VAL A 145 18.26 10.30 0.82
C VAL A 145 19.61 9.58 0.96
N GLU A 146 20.07 9.34 2.19
CA GLU A 146 21.32 8.62 2.43
C GLU A 146 21.26 7.17 1.95
N LEU A 147 20.18 6.44 2.27
CA LEU A 147 19.93 5.11 1.73
C LEU A 147 19.94 5.12 0.20
N ALA A 148 19.31 6.12 -0.42
CA ALA A 148 19.26 6.24 -1.86
C ALA A 148 20.65 6.49 -2.46
N LYS A 149 21.48 7.33 -1.84
CA LYS A 149 22.87 7.56 -2.29
C LYS A 149 23.68 6.28 -2.26
N GLN A 150 23.53 5.49 -1.19
CA GLN A 150 24.20 4.19 -1.06
C GLN A 150 23.77 3.21 -2.18
N ARG A 151 22.46 3.15 -2.48
CA ARG A 151 21.94 2.32 -3.58
C ARG A 151 22.42 2.79 -4.96
N ALA A 152 22.40 4.09 -5.21
CA ALA A 152 22.91 4.67 -6.45
C ALA A 152 24.42 4.37 -6.62
N ALA A 153 25.22 4.48 -5.56
CA ALA A 153 26.63 4.12 -5.57
C ALA A 153 26.86 2.61 -5.82
N ALA A 154 25.91 1.77 -5.42
CA ALA A 154 25.90 0.33 -5.69
C ALA A 154 25.37 -0.04 -7.10
N GLY A 155 25.03 0.94 -7.93
CA GLY A 155 24.60 0.71 -9.33
C GLY A 155 23.09 0.64 -9.55
N ASP A 156 22.26 1.03 -8.57
CA ASP A 156 20.82 1.19 -8.80
C ASP A 156 20.55 2.48 -9.62
N GLU A 157 20.53 2.32 -10.94
CA GLU A 157 20.31 3.43 -11.87
C GLU A 157 18.92 4.08 -11.72
N GLY A 158 17.89 3.32 -11.31
CA GLY A 158 16.56 3.87 -11.04
C GLY A 158 16.58 4.85 -9.87
N THR A 159 17.22 4.45 -8.77
CA THR A 159 17.43 5.33 -7.61
C THR A 159 18.31 6.53 -7.94
N LYS A 160 19.37 6.33 -8.72
CA LYS A 160 20.26 7.41 -9.17
C LYS A 160 19.52 8.44 -10.02
N SER A 161 18.70 8.01 -10.98
CA SER A 161 17.86 8.91 -11.77
C SER A 161 16.87 9.66 -10.88
N ALA A 162 16.26 9.00 -9.88
CA ALA A 162 15.35 9.65 -8.94
C ALA A 162 16.06 10.73 -8.11
N LEU A 163 17.26 10.45 -7.58
CA LEU A 163 18.06 11.45 -6.85
C LEU A 163 18.45 12.63 -7.73
N ALA A 164 18.83 12.39 -8.99
CA ALA A 164 19.16 13.44 -9.93
C ALA A 164 17.95 14.33 -10.24
N GLY A 165 16.78 13.74 -10.49
CA GLY A 165 15.53 14.47 -10.74
C GLY A 165 15.07 15.34 -9.57
N LEU A 166 15.50 15.01 -8.35
CA LEU A 166 15.23 15.78 -7.12
C LEU A 166 16.37 16.75 -6.75
N GLY A 167 17.43 16.83 -7.55
CA GLY A 167 18.56 17.75 -7.34
C GLY A 167 19.61 17.28 -6.32
N TYR A 168 19.53 16.05 -5.80
CA TYR A 168 20.47 15.56 -4.77
C TYR A 168 21.84 15.12 -5.31
N LEU A 169 21.98 14.92 -6.63
CA LEU A 169 23.25 14.56 -7.27
C LEU A 169 23.91 15.73 -8.02
N GLY A 170 23.32 16.93 -7.96
CA GLY A 170 23.74 18.11 -8.74
C GLY A 170 24.32 19.28 -7.95
N GLY A 171 24.60 19.12 -6.65
CA GLY A 171 25.15 20.19 -5.82
C GLY A 171 26.68 20.31 -5.94
N LYS A 172 27.13 21.25 -6.78
CA LYS A 172 28.32 22.07 -6.49
C LYS A 172 27.85 23.46 -6.10
#